data_AF-A0A5D3AVS5-F1
#
_entry.id   AF-A0A5D3AVS5-F1
#
_cell.length_a   1.000
_cell.length_b   1.000
_cell.length_c   1.000
_cell.angle_alpha   90.00
_cell.angle_beta   90.00
_cell.angle_gamma   90.00
#
_symmetry.space_group_name_H-M   'P 1'
#
loop_
_entity.id
_entity.type
_entity.pdbx_description
1 polymer ?
#
loop_
_entity_poly.entity_id
_entity_poly.type
_entity_poly.pdbx_seq_one_letter_code
_entity_poly.pdbx_strand_id
1 'polypeptide(L)'
;VHPLVKFESKINLPCVNAQGLVDFARIATIARWNRNFTLETVLVELRREMASPANRKTSQPPEGVEFPPVDLIALARQRGL
;
A
#
# COMPACT_ATOMS: atom_id res chain seq x y z
N VAL A 1 0.38 -0.56 16.41
CA VAL A 1 1.11 -0.01 15.25
C VAL A 1 0.69 -0.79 14.02
N HIS A 2 0.54 -0.15 12.86
CA HIS A 2 0.19 -0.84 11.61
C HIS A 2 1.46 -1.42 10.94
N PRO A 3 1.35 -2.47 10.11
CA PRO A 3 2.51 -3.03 9.43
C PRO A 3 3.07 -2.09 8.35
N LEU A 4 4.32 -2.32 7.95
CA LEU A 4 4.89 -1.76 6.74
C LEU A 4 4.52 -2.64 5.55
N VAL A 5 3.97 -2.03 4.50
CA VAL A 5 3.54 -2.71 3.28
C VAL A 5 4.10 -1.95 2.08
N LYS A 6 4.70 -2.69 1.15
CA LYS A 6 5.28 -2.17 -0.09
C LYS A 6 4.80 -3.03 -1.25
N PHE A 7 4.45 -2.38 -2.35
CA PHE A 7 4.30 -3.03 -3.65
C PHE A 7 5.68 -3.23 -4.28
N GLU A 8 5.94 -4.44 -4.78
CA GLU A 8 7.08 -4.68 -5.67
C GLU A 8 6.73 -4.26 -7.10
N SER A 9 5.60 -4.73 -7.63
CA SER A 9 5.11 -4.32 -8.94
C SER A 9 4.62 -2.87 -8.94
N LYS A 10 5.03 -2.10 -9.94
CA LYS A 10 4.64 -0.70 -10.07
C LYS A 10 3.14 -0.59 -10.32
N ILE A 11 2.47 0.24 -9.52
CA ILE A 11 1.04 0.49 -9.62
C ILE A 11 0.77 1.99 -9.53
N ASN A 12 -0.20 2.47 -10.30
CA ASN A 12 -0.74 3.80 -10.13
C ASN A 12 -1.98 3.72 -9.23
N LEU A 13 -1.79 3.98 -7.93
CA LEU A 13 -2.86 3.95 -6.93
C LEU A 13 -2.61 5.08 -5.89
N PRO A 14 -3.60 5.93 -5.56
CA PRO A 14 -3.36 7.10 -4.70
C PRO A 14 -2.84 6.79 -3.29
N CYS A 15 -3.09 5.60 -2.75
CA CYS A 15 -2.57 5.18 -1.45
C CYS A 15 -1.16 4.56 -1.53
N VAL A 16 -0.49 4.61 -2.67
CA VAL A 16 0.88 4.10 -2.88
C VAL A 16 1.78 5.24 -3.33
N ASN A 17 2.94 5.40 -2.68
CA ASN A 17 3.90 6.45 -3.03
C ASN A 17 4.87 6.03 -4.14
N ALA A 18 5.78 6.93 -4.53
CA ALA A 18 6.75 6.70 -5.60
C ALA A 18 7.74 5.55 -5.32
N GLN A 19 7.87 5.12 -4.07
CA GLN A 19 8.71 4.02 -3.61
C GLN A 19 7.93 2.72 -3.42
N GLY A 20 6.63 2.71 -3.75
CA GLY A 20 5.75 1.55 -3.60
C GLY A 20 5.21 1.36 -2.18
N LEU A 21 5.52 2.25 -1.23
CA LEU A 21 5.03 2.14 0.14
C LEU A 21 3.57 2.56 0.23
N VAL A 22 2.80 1.79 1.00
CA VAL A 22 1.38 2.02 1.24
C VAL A 22 1.19 3.05 2.35
N ASP A 23 0.40 4.08 2.06
CA ASP A 23 -0.07 5.08 3.01
C ASP A 23 -1.46 4.68 3.55
N PHE A 24 -1.48 4.07 4.74
CA PHE A 24 -2.71 3.63 5.41
C PHE A 24 -3.68 4.78 5.70
N ALA A 25 -3.19 6.01 5.87
CA ALA A 25 -4.06 7.16 6.13
C ALA A 25 -4.97 7.49 4.93
N ARG A 26 -4.58 7.05 3.72
CA ARG A 26 -5.37 7.21 2.49
C ARG A 26 -6.40 6.10 2.28
N ILE A 27 -6.41 5.06 3.12
CA ILE A 27 -7.36 3.96 3.04
C ILE A 27 -8.35 4.09 4.21
N ALA A 28 -9.49 4.74 3.95
CA ALA A 28 -10.40 5.22 5.00
C ALA A 28 -10.82 4.14 6.02
N THR A 29 -11.00 2.89 5.57
CA THR A 29 -11.42 1.74 6.38
C THR A 29 -10.38 1.27 7.39
N ILE A 30 -9.09 1.44 7.09
CA ILE A 30 -7.97 1.00 7.94
C ILE A 30 -7.05 2.13 8.37
N ALA A 31 -7.41 3.40 8.09
CA ALA A 31 -6.68 4.60 8.49
C ALA A 31 -6.46 4.66 10.01
N ARG A 32 -7.45 4.18 10.79
CA ARG A 32 -7.31 3.94 12.23
C ARG A 32 -7.05 2.46 12.47
N TRP A 33 -5.77 2.11 12.60
CA TRP A 33 -5.37 0.72 12.78
C TRP A 33 -5.97 0.09 14.04
N ASN A 34 -6.63 -1.06 13.86
CA ASN A 34 -7.15 -1.90 14.94
C ASN A 34 -6.32 -3.18 15.04
N ARG A 35 -6.04 -3.65 16.26
CA ARG A 35 -5.31 -4.91 16.51
C ARG A 35 -5.99 -6.14 15.89
N ASN A 36 -7.29 -6.08 15.62
CA ASN A 36 -8.05 -7.17 14.99
C ASN A 36 -7.86 -7.20 13.47
N PHE A 37 -7.27 -6.18 12.86
CA PHE A 37 -6.95 -6.19 11.44
C PHE A 37 -5.78 -7.13 11.15
N THR A 38 -5.91 -7.88 10.07
CA THR A 38 -4.93 -8.87 9.62
C THR A 38 -4.33 -8.42 8.29
N LEU A 39 -3.32 -9.16 7.82
CA LEU A 39 -2.79 -8.95 6.46
C LEU A 39 -3.89 -9.11 5.39
N GLU A 40 -4.82 -10.04 5.60
CA GLU A 40 -5.99 -10.21 4.73
C GLU A 40 -6.82 -8.92 4.65
N THR A 41 -7.09 -8.26 5.78
CA THR A 41 -7.79 -6.97 5.79
C THR A 41 -7.10 -5.96 4.88
N VAL A 42 -5.76 -5.84 4.99
CA VAL A 42 -4.99 -4.90 4.17
C VAL A 42 -5.11 -5.22 2.68
N LEU A 43 -4.96 -6.49 2.30
CA LEU A 43 -5.02 -6.92 0.90
C LEU A 43 -6.43 -6.73 0.30
N VAL A 44 -7.48 -7.00 1.09
CA VAL A 44 -8.87 -6.77 0.67
C VAL A 44 -9.14 -5.29 0.45
N GLU A 45 -8.70 -4.42 1.35
CA GLU A 45 -8.90 -2.97 1.19
C GLU A 45 -8.10 -2.40 0.02
N LEU A 46 -6.86 -2.84 -0.20
CA LEU A 46 -6.09 -2.46 -1.40
C LEU A 46 -6.81 -2.86 -2.68
N ARG A 47 -7.39 -4.07 -2.73
CA ARG A 47 -8.20 -4.52 -3.87
C ARG A 47 -9.46 -3.65 -4.06
N ARG A 48 -10.12 -3.24 -2.98
CA ARG A 48 -11.26 -2.31 -3.04
C ARG A 48 -10.86 -0.95 -3.58
N GLU A 49 -9.72 -0.42 -3.14
CA GLU A 49 -9.16 0.84 -3.64
C GLU A 49 -8.89 0.77 -5.16
N MET A 50 -8.32 -0.32 -5.66
CA MET A 50 -8.13 -0.54 -7.11
C MET A 50 -9.45 -0.56 -7.89
N ALA A 51 -10.50 -1.15 -7.31
CA ALA A 51 -11.82 -1.26 -7.93
C ALA A 51 -12.67 0.02 -7.80
N SER A 52 -12.25 0.98 -6.97
CA SER A 52 -13.01 2.20 -6.71
C SER A 52 -13.26 2.97 -8.02
N PRO A 53 -14.39 3.69 -8.15
CA PRO A 53 -14.69 4.46 -9.36
C PRO A 53 -13.61 5.48 -9.74
N ALA A 54 -12.91 6.03 -8.73
CA ALA A 54 -11.82 6.99 -8.92
C ALA A 54 -10.55 6.34 -9.49
N ASN A 55 -10.26 5.09 -9.11
CA ASN A 55 -8.99 4.44 -9.45
C ASN A 55 -9.10 3.44 -10.60
N ARG A 56 -10.27 2.81 -10.81
CA ARG A 56 -10.44 1.73 -11.81
C ARG A 56 -10.16 2.12 -13.26
N LYS A 57 -10.15 3.42 -13.57
CA LYS A 57 -9.87 3.96 -14.91
C LYS A 57 -8.51 4.67 -15.01
N THR A 58 -7.70 4.61 -13.95
CA THR A 58 -6.38 5.25 -13.95
C THR A 58 -5.43 4.50 -14.90
N SER A 59 -4.64 5.26 -15.66
CA SER A 59 -3.60 4.67 -16.51
C SER A 59 -2.56 3.99 -15.62
N GLN A 60 -2.35 2.69 -15.86
CA GLN A 60 -1.35 1.90 -15.17
C GLN A 60 -0.01 1.97 -15.91
N PRO A 61 1.11 1.85 -15.20
CA PRO A 61 2.41 1.67 -15.83
C PRO A 61 2.45 0.38 -16.67
N PRO A 62 3.42 0.23 -17.59
CA PRO A 62 3.61 -1.01 -18.32
C PRO A 62 3.76 -2.21 -17.37
N GLU A 63 3.25 -3.36 -17.78
CA GLU A 63 3.41 -4.61 -17.03
C GLU A 63 4.89 -4.99 -16.89
N GLY A 64 5.24 -5.64 -15.78
CA GLY A 64 6.62 -6.06 -15.48
C GLY A 64 7.53 -4.95 -14.95
N VAL A 65 7.04 -3.71 -14.79
CA VAL A 65 7.81 -2.65 -14.14
C VAL A 65 7.71 -2.79 -12.62
N GLU A 66 8.84 -2.68 -11.92
CA GLU A 66 8.93 -2.74 -10.46
C GLU A 66 9.24 -1.37 -9.83
N PHE A 67 8.90 -1.20 -8.56
CA PHE A 67 9.36 -0.10 -7.73
C PHE A 67 10.84 -0.29 -7.35
N PRO A 68 11.57 0.80 -7.05
CA PRO A 68 12.95 0.67 -6.58
C PRO A 68 13.03 -0.19 -5.31
N PRO A 69 14.17 -0.87 -5.07
CA PRO A 69 14.42 -1.55 -3.81
C PRO A 69 14.33 -0.56 -2.64
N VAL A 70 13.67 -0.98 -1.56
CA VAL A 70 13.54 -0.23 -0.30
C VAL A 70 13.92 -1.18 0.82
N ASP A 71 14.80 -0.74 1.72
CA ASP A 71 15.14 -1.51 2.92
C ASP A 71 14.02 -1.38 3.95
N LEU A 72 13.07 -2.33 3.90
CA LEU A 72 11.94 -2.38 4.83
C LEU A 72 12.37 -2.66 6.26
N ILE A 73 13.49 -3.36 6.47
CA ILE A 73 14.00 -3.68 7.81
C ILE A 73 14.58 -2.43 8.47
N ALA A 74 15.37 -1.67 7.73
CA ALA A 74 15.87 -0.37 8.22
C ALA A 74 14.71 0.58 8.53
N LEU A 75 13.69 0.64 7.67
CA LEU A 75 12.52 1.48 7.88
C LEU A 75 11.69 1.02 9.09
N ALA A 76 11.53 -0.29 9.30
CA ALA A 76 10.83 -0.84 10.46
C ALA A 76 11.50 -0.40 11.77
N ARG A 77 12.83 -0.52 11.84
CA ARG A 77 13.62 -0.08 13.01
C ARG A 77 13.44 1.40 13.30
N GLN A 78 13.45 2.26 12.27
CA GLN A 78 13.23 3.70 12.43
C GLN A 78 11.83 4.03 12.95
N ARG A 79 10.82 3.24 12.58
CA ARG A 79 9.44 3.41 13.02
C ARG A 79 9.13 2.76 14.37
N GLY A 80 10.12 2.11 15.00
CA GLY A 80 9.93 1.36 16.24
C GLY A 80 8.95 0.20 16.10
N LEU A 81 8.92 -0.43 14.92
CA LEU A 81 8.17 -1.64 14.62
C LEU A 81 8.91 -2.89 15.08
#